data_AF-A0AAU2PQV9-F1
#
_entry.id   AF-A0AAU2PQV9-F1
#
_cell.length_a   1.000
_cell.length_b   1.000
_cell.length_c   1.000
_cell.angle_alpha   90.00
_cell.angle_beta   90.00
_cell.angle_gamma   90.00
#
_symmetry.space_group_name_H-M   'P 1'
#
loop_
_entity.id
_entity.type
_entity.pdbx_description
1 polymer ?
#
loop_
_entity_poly.entity_id
_entity_poly.type
_entity_poly.pdbx_seq_one_letter_code
_entity_poly.pdbx_strand_id
1 'polypeptide(L)'
;MVLEDLRVQTMPAGGGRAYAILWPDGLVDEESDGFLRQYDGSGTQRTYAYCLVDHLRWRVREGLSTETVRLLDLHRYMGAIGAKVMMPHGQPWRVPPKRPCGDSALQVAAACLKGFYLHLCAGGGVNDALAVELAGRRLPTKADKSWAFLGHVKKSMPANPLGPKRPTRRRHPKMLPDGARHDLLGVVNTARDGMVVTWLSDTTMRIGGLTGLHLSDLHLRENADCGDCKAPHVHVCHRRANPNRAAAKIKPDWAVVDGVVTKGDVYLVSPAMISSYFAYMTTEYRLHASAHGIPDR
;
A
#
# COMPACT_ATOMS: atom_id res chain seq x y z
N MET A 1 -25.38 11.50 -18.25
CA MET A 1 -24.16 11.26 -17.45
C MET A 1 -23.54 9.95 -17.90
N VAL A 2 -22.31 9.97 -18.40
CA VAL A 2 -21.58 8.74 -18.74
C VAL A 2 -20.86 8.27 -17.48
N LEU A 3 -21.24 7.10 -16.96
CA LEU A 3 -20.76 6.55 -15.69
C LEU A 3 -19.23 6.39 -15.62
N GLU A 4 -18.54 6.24 -16.74
CA GLU A 4 -17.08 6.06 -16.78
C GLU A 4 -16.30 7.38 -16.61
N ASP A 5 -16.97 8.53 -16.61
CA ASP A 5 -16.31 9.85 -16.54
C ASP A 5 -15.93 10.26 -15.11
N LEU A 6 -16.55 9.66 -14.09
CA LEU A 6 -16.16 9.84 -12.68
C LEU A 6 -14.78 9.21 -12.48
N ARG A 7 -13.73 9.95 -12.14
CA ARG A 7 -12.34 9.42 -12.20
C ARG A 7 -11.49 9.81 -11.00
N VAL A 8 -10.48 8.99 -10.72
CA VAL A 8 -9.45 9.33 -9.73
C VAL A 8 -8.40 10.23 -10.40
N GLN A 9 -8.22 11.44 -9.88
CA GLN A 9 -7.16 12.36 -10.25
C GLN A 9 -6.02 12.28 -9.24
N THR A 10 -4.80 12.11 -9.73
CA THR A 10 -3.59 12.23 -8.90
C THR A 10 -3.10 13.67 -8.92
N MET A 11 -2.80 14.22 -7.74
CA MET A 11 -2.33 15.60 -7.57
C MET A 11 -1.02 15.62 -6.78
N PRO A 12 -0.11 16.56 -7.05
CA PRO A 12 1.07 16.78 -6.22
C PRO A 12 0.65 17.33 -4.85
N ALA A 13 1.26 16.84 -3.76
CA ALA A 13 0.94 17.29 -2.41
C ALA A 13 2.17 17.21 -1.48
N GLY A 14 2.74 18.36 -1.07
CA GLY A 14 3.74 18.47 0.01
C GLY A 14 4.85 17.40 -0.04
N GLY A 15 5.50 17.25 -1.20
CA GLY A 15 6.55 16.26 -1.44
C GLY A 15 6.07 14.85 -1.80
N GLY A 16 4.76 14.58 -1.83
CA GLY A 16 4.14 13.32 -2.20
C GLY A 16 2.97 13.50 -3.17
N ARG A 17 1.97 12.62 -3.07
CA ARG A 17 0.78 12.62 -3.93
C ARG A 17 -0.49 12.53 -3.11
N ALA A 18 -1.51 13.28 -3.53
CA ALA A 18 -2.89 13.17 -3.08
C ALA A 18 -3.76 12.59 -4.20
N TYR A 19 -4.92 12.06 -3.82
CA TYR A 19 -5.88 11.47 -4.75
C TYR A 19 -7.27 12.04 -4.46
N ALA A 20 -7.88 12.64 -5.48
CA ALA A 20 -9.25 13.13 -5.44
C ALA A 20 -10.10 12.41 -6.48
N ILE A 21 -11.41 12.39 -6.28
CA ILE A 21 -12.36 11.88 -7.28
C ILE A 21 -13.02 13.09 -7.94
N LEU A 22 -13.01 13.10 -9.28
CA LEU A 22 -13.59 14.18 -10.07
C LEU A 22 -14.86 13.71 -10.78
N TRP A 23 -15.86 14.56 -10.77
CA TRP A 23 -17.03 14.51 -11.63
C TRP A 23 -16.66 14.75 -13.11
N PRO A 24 -17.54 14.40 -14.07
CA PRO A 24 -17.28 14.58 -15.50
C PRO A 24 -16.96 16.03 -15.89
N ASP A 25 -17.55 16.99 -15.19
CA ASP A 25 -17.33 18.44 -15.32
C ASP A 25 -15.99 18.91 -14.72
N GLY A 26 -15.23 18.02 -14.09
CA GLY A 26 -13.96 18.32 -13.44
C GLY A 26 -14.08 18.81 -12.00
N LEU A 27 -15.30 18.93 -11.45
CA LEU A 27 -15.50 19.28 -10.05
C LEU A 27 -15.08 18.13 -9.13
N VAL A 28 -14.55 18.48 -7.97
CA VAL A 28 -14.18 17.49 -6.95
C VAL A 28 -15.44 16.96 -6.27
N ASP A 29 -15.53 15.65 -6.08
CA ASP A 29 -16.54 15.05 -5.23
C ASP A 29 -16.22 15.31 -3.75
N GLU A 30 -16.94 16.26 -3.13
CA GLU A 30 -16.66 16.74 -1.79
C GLU A 30 -16.77 15.65 -0.71
N GLU A 31 -17.75 14.75 -0.85
CA GLU A 31 -17.97 13.63 0.06
C GLU A 31 -16.73 12.72 0.13
N SER A 32 -16.22 12.30 -1.02
CA SER A 32 -15.02 11.45 -1.06
C SER A 32 -13.75 12.22 -0.72
N ASP A 33 -13.63 13.49 -1.09
CA ASP A 33 -12.44 14.30 -0.78
C ASP A 33 -12.27 14.48 0.73
N GLY A 34 -13.33 14.83 1.46
CA GLY A 34 -13.31 14.97 2.92
C GLY A 34 -12.85 13.68 3.62
N PHE A 35 -13.33 12.52 3.16
CA PHE A 35 -12.90 11.22 3.67
C PHE A 35 -11.45 10.90 3.31
N LEU A 36 -11.04 11.12 2.06
CA LEU A 36 -9.73 10.75 1.55
C LEU A 36 -8.59 11.57 2.19
N ARG A 37 -8.84 12.83 2.55
CA ARG A 37 -7.87 13.69 3.25
C ARG A 37 -7.39 13.13 4.59
N GLN A 38 -8.21 12.33 5.29
CA GLN A 38 -7.79 11.64 6.52
C GLN A 38 -6.63 10.66 6.32
N TYR A 39 -6.36 10.29 5.06
CA TYR A 39 -5.34 9.33 4.68
C TYR A 39 -4.18 9.97 3.92
N ASP A 40 -4.09 11.31 3.89
CA ASP A 40 -3.04 12.05 3.19
C ASP A 40 -1.63 11.53 3.55
N GLY A 41 -0.82 11.34 2.52
CA GLY A 41 0.53 10.80 2.66
C GLY A 41 0.59 9.30 3.00
N SER A 42 -0.53 8.59 3.03
CA SER A 42 -0.58 7.13 3.20
C SER A 42 -0.88 6.40 1.89
N GLY A 43 -0.37 5.18 1.74
CA GLY A 43 -0.74 4.31 0.61
C GLY A 43 -2.23 3.93 0.61
N THR A 44 -2.91 4.04 1.77
CA THR A 44 -4.34 3.76 1.94
C THR A 44 -5.19 4.71 1.12
N GLN A 45 -4.83 6.01 1.04
CA GLN A 45 -5.60 7.00 0.28
C GLN A 45 -5.79 6.58 -1.17
N ARG A 46 -4.71 6.18 -1.86
CA ARG A 46 -4.77 5.68 -3.24
C ARG A 46 -5.72 4.50 -3.35
N THR A 47 -5.54 3.50 -2.48
CA THR A 47 -6.36 2.29 -2.50
C THR A 47 -7.84 2.62 -2.29
N TYR A 48 -8.15 3.51 -1.35
CA TYR A 48 -9.52 3.94 -1.07
C TYR A 48 -10.10 4.77 -2.21
N ALA A 49 -9.35 5.66 -2.83
CA ALA A 49 -9.81 6.44 -3.98
C ALA A 49 -10.28 5.53 -5.14
N TYR A 50 -9.51 4.48 -5.47
CA TYR A 50 -9.91 3.53 -6.51
C TYR A 50 -11.04 2.57 -6.08
N CYS A 51 -11.17 2.26 -4.79
CA CYS A 51 -12.33 1.53 -4.29
C CYS A 51 -13.61 2.39 -4.32
N LEU A 52 -13.50 3.67 -3.96
CA LEU A 52 -14.61 4.61 -3.90
C LEU A 52 -15.10 5.00 -5.28
N VAL A 53 -14.21 5.27 -6.24
CA VAL A 53 -14.67 5.63 -7.59
C VAL A 53 -15.51 4.50 -8.21
N ASP A 54 -15.16 3.23 -7.98
CA ASP A 54 -15.94 2.09 -8.44
C ASP A 54 -17.33 2.04 -7.78
N HIS A 55 -17.38 2.31 -6.47
CA HIS A 55 -18.63 2.37 -5.70
C HIS A 55 -19.52 3.56 -6.09
N LEU A 56 -18.95 4.76 -6.22
CA LEU A 56 -19.68 5.97 -6.57
C LEU A 56 -20.32 5.84 -7.96
N ARG A 57 -19.60 5.26 -8.92
CA ARG A 57 -20.17 4.92 -10.23
C ARG A 57 -21.33 3.93 -10.10
N TRP A 58 -21.17 2.87 -9.31
CA TRP A 58 -22.27 1.93 -9.06
C TRP A 58 -23.48 2.62 -8.40
N ARG A 59 -23.26 3.44 -7.36
CA ARG A 59 -24.28 4.23 -6.65
C ARG A 59 -25.08 5.10 -7.62
N VAL A 60 -24.38 5.80 -8.51
CA VAL A 60 -24.98 6.64 -9.55
C VAL A 60 -25.86 5.82 -10.49
N ARG A 61 -25.40 4.63 -10.93
CA ARG A 61 -26.19 3.75 -11.80
C ARG A 61 -27.49 3.29 -11.13
N GLU A 62 -27.43 3.00 -9.84
CA GLU A 62 -28.59 2.56 -9.06
C GLU A 62 -29.49 3.73 -8.60
N GLY A 63 -29.15 4.98 -8.93
CA GLY A 63 -29.93 6.16 -8.53
C GLY A 63 -29.90 6.43 -7.01
N LEU A 64 -28.85 6.00 -6.32
CA LEU A 64 -28.73 6.11 -4.86
C LEU A 64 -28.00 7.39 -4.45
N SER A 65 -28.45 8.00 -3.34
CA SER A 65 -27.76 9.10 -2.68
C SER A 65 -27.22 8.66 -1.32
N THR A 66 -26.42 9.50 -0.66
CA THR A 66 -25.93 9.26 0.71
C THR A 66 -27.08 9.19 1.70
N GLU A 67 -28.15 9.95 1.45
CA GLU A 67 -29.38 9.95 2.25
C GLU A 67 -30.20 8.67 2.07
N THR A 68 -30.23 8.10 0.85
CA THR A 68 -31.13 6.98 0.52
C THR A 68 -30.49 5.60 0.59
N VAL A 69 -29.15 5.51 0.52
CA VAL A 69 -28.43 4.23 0.53
C VAL A 69 -28.61 3.49 1.85
N ARG A 70 -28.94 2.20 1.79
CA ARG A 70 -29.12 1.34 2.98
C ARG A 70 -28.01 0.32 3.10
N LEU A 71 -27.89 -0.33 4.27
CA LEU A 71 -26.93 -1.42 4.44
C LEU A 71 -27.15 -2.54 3.40
N LEU A 72 -28.40 -2.80 3.04
CA LEU A 72 -28.77 -3.75 2.01
C LEU A 72 -28.20 -3.40 0.63
N ASP A 73 -28.17 -2.11 0.27
CA ASP A 73 -27.55 -1.63 -0.98
C ASP A 73 -26.04 -1.85 -0.97
N LEU A 74 -25.38 -1.62 0.16
CA LEU A 74 -23.96 -1.89 0.30
C LEU A 74 -23.67 -3.39 0.17
N HIS A 75 -24.51 -4.26 0.73
CA HIS A 75 -24.42 -5.71 0.51
C HIS A 75 -24.62 -6.09 -0.96
N ARG A 76 -25.56 -5.45 -1.64
CA ARG A 76 -25.81 -5.64 -3.08
C ARG A 76 -24.59 -5.23 -3.90
N TYR A 77 -23.97 -4.08 -3.63
CA TYR A 77 -22.73 -3.66 -4.27
C TYR A 77 -21.60 -4.67 -4.03
N MET A 78 -21.40 -5.09 -2.78
CA MET A 78 -20.40 -6.11 -2.43
C MET A 78 -20.63 -7.39 -3.24
N GLY A 79 -21.88 -7.83 -3.40
CA GLY A 79 -22.26 -8.94 -4.28
C GLY A 79 -21.89 -8.68 -5.75
N ALA A 80 -22.25 -7.52 -6.27
CA ALA A 80 -22.01 -7.12 -7.66
C ALA A 80 -20.52 -7.02 -8.04
N ILE A 81 -19.62 -6.77 -7.07
CA ILE A 81 -18.17 -6.79 -7.27
C ILE A 81 -17.50 -8.15 -6.98
N GLY A 82 -18.26 -9.17 -6.54
CA GLY A 82 -17.78 -10.55 -6.42
C GLY A 82 -17.95 -11.21 -5.05
N ALA A 83 -18.55 -10.55 -4.05
CA ALA A 83 -18.79 -11.20 -2.76
C ALA A 83 -19.90 -12.25 -2.86
N LYS A 84 -19.73 -13.36 -2.15
CA LYS A 84 -20.78 -14.38 -2.00
C LYS A 84 -21.84 -13.91 -1.02
N VAL A 85 -22.87 -13.25 -1.53
CA VAL A 85 -24.03 -12.78 -0.74
C VAL A 85 -25.25 -13.67 -1.02
N MET A 86 -25.98 -14.02 0.03
CA MET A 86 -27.18 -14.87 -0.05
C MET A 86 -28.42 -14.02 -0.38
N MET A 87 -28.34 -13.23 -1.44
CA MET A 87 -29.42 -12.35 -1.90
C MET A 87 -29.28 -12.01 -3.39
N PRO A 88 -30.38 -11.70 -4.09
CA PRO A 88 -30.32 -11.14 -5.43
C PRO A 88 -29.56 -9.81 -5.40
N HIS A 89 -28.54 -9.68 -6.25
CA HIS A 89 -27.73 -8.46 -6.33
C HIS A 89 -27.73 -7.84 -7.74
N GLY A 90 -28.67 -8.27 -8.59
CA GLY A 90 -28.85 -7.76 -9.94
C GLY A 90 -27.75 -8.22 -10.91
N GLN A 91 -27.54 -7.43 -11.95
CA GLN A 91 -26.48 -7.68 -12.93
C GLN A 91 -25.10 -7.45 -12.29
N PRO A 92 -24.10 -8.31 -12.58
CA PRO A 92 -22.72 -8.07 -12.15
C PRO A 92 -22.25 -6.66 -12.53
N TRP A 93 -21.61 -5.96 -11.58
CA TRP A 93 -21.03 -4.64 -11.86
C TRP A 93 -19.72 -4.76 -12.64
N ARG A 94 -18.90 -5.75 -12.28
CA ARG A 94 -17.63 -6.03 -12.94
C ARG A 94 -17.82 -7.11 -14.00
N VAL A 95 -18.08 -6.65 -15.23
CA VAL A 95 -18.15 -7.50 -16.44
C VAL A 95 -16.80 -7.52 -17.18
N PRO A 96 -16.49 -8.59 -17.94
CA PRO A 96 -15.26 -8.66 -18.72
C PRO A 96 -14.98 -7.39 -19.55
N PRO A 97 -13.74 -6.88 -19.58
CA PRO A 97 -12.51 -7.52 -19.09
C PRO A 97 -12.26 -7.36 -17.57
N LYS A 98 -13.10 -6.62 -16.84
CA LYS A 98 -12.94 -6.43 -15.39
C LYS A 98 -13.37 -7.71 -14.66
N ARG A 99 -12.42 -8.36 -13.97
CA ARG A 99 -12.70 -9.56 -13.17
C ARG A 99 -13.38 -9.18 -11.84
N PRO A 100 -14.20 -10.08 -11.27
CA PRO A 100 -14.65 -9.97 -9.88
C PRO A 100 -13.47 -9.80 -8.92
N CYS A 101 -13.69 -9.07 -7.84
CA CYS A 101 -12.69 -8.85 -6.80
C CYS A 101 -12.38 -10.16 -6.07
N GLY A 102 -11.09 -10.44 -5.86
CA GLY A 102 -10.67 -11.49 -4.94
C GLY A 102 -10.95 -11.10 -3.48
N ASP A 103 -10.94 -12.08 -2.59
CA ASP A 103 -11.35 -11.89 -1.18
C ASP A 103 -10.59 -10.78 -0.43
N SER A 104 -9.28 -10.61 -0.70
CA SER A 104 -8.50 -9.54 -0.08
C SER A 104 -8.93 -8.16 -0.58
N ALA A 105 -9.30 -8.02 -1.85
CA ALA A 105 -9.85 -6.79 -2.40
C ALA A 105 -11.26 -6.51 -1.85
N LEU A 106 -12.10 -7.54 -1.67
CA LEU A 106 -13.41 -7.41 -1.02
C LEU A 106 -13.29 -6.93 0.43
N GLN A 107 -12.32 -7.44 1.20
CA GLN A 107 -12.06 -6.96 2.56
C GLN A 107 -11.64 -5.49 2.60
N VAL A 108 -10.83 -5.06 1.63
CA VAL A 108 -10.43 -3.65 1.48
C VAL A 108 -11.62 -2.78 1.11
N ALA A 109 -12.44 -3.19 0.12
CA ALA A 109 -13.65 -2.49 -0.28
C ALA A 109 -14.62 -2.36 0.90
N ALA A 110 -14.89 -3.44 1.63
CA ALA A 110 -15.74 -3.42 2.81
C ALA A 110 -15.24 -2.43 3.87
N ALA A 111 -13.92 -2.40 4.15
CA ALA A 111 -13.34 -1.48 5.12
C ALA A 111 -13.43 -0.02 4.65
N CYS A 112 -13.17 0.21 3.36
CA CYS A 112 -13.28 1.52 2.72
C CYS A 112 -14.70 2.07 2.80
N LEU A 113 -15.70 1.30 2.36
CA LEU A 113 -17.12 1.69 2.39
C LEU A 113 -17.61 2.00 3.79
N LYS A 114 -17.27 1.13 4.76
CA LYS A 114 -17.64 1.35 6.15
C LYS A 114 -17.04 2.65 6.69
N GLY A 115 -15.75 2.90 6.43
CA GLY A 115 -15.09 4.13 6.86
C GLY A 115 -15.69 5.37 6.20
N PHE A 116 -15.96 5.30 4.90
CA PHE A 116 -16.54 6.37 4.11
C PHE A 116 -17.91 6.78 4.63
N TYR A 117 -18.85 5.85 4.77
CA TYR A 117 -20.19 6.17 5.26
C TYR A 117 -20.21 6.62 6.71
N LEU A 118 -19.40 6.03 7.60
CA LEU A 118 -19.28 6.52 8.97
C LEU A 118 -18.72 7.95 9.03
N HIS A 119 -17.81 8.31 8.12
CA HIS A 119 -17.31 9.67 8.04
C HIS A 119 -18.39 10.66 7.58
N LEU A 120 -19.14 10.32 6.53
CA LEU A 120 -20.23 11.17 6.03
C LEU A 120 -21.33 11.37 7.07
N CYS A 121 -21.77 10.30 7.74
CA CYS A 121 -22.79 10.39 8.78
C CYS A 121 -22.32 11.25 9.97
N ALA A 122 -21.05 11.12 10.38
CA ALA A 122 -20.50 11.92 11.47
C ALA A 122 -20.32 13.41 11.12
N GLY A 123 -20.01 13.72 9.85
CA GLY A 123 -19.76 15.09 9.39
C GLY A 123 -21.00 15.87 8.97
N GLY A 124 -22.07 15.19 8.54
CA GLY A 124 -23.26 15.83 7.97
C GLY A 124 -24.59 15.50 8.65
N GLY A 125 -24.63 14.58 9.63
CA GLY A 125 -25.90 14.11 10.23
C GLY A 125 -26.83 13.41 9.23
N VAL A 126 -26.27 12.97 8.10
CA VAL A 126 -27.02 12.31 7.03
C VAL A 126 -27.03 10.81 7.27
N ASN A 127 -28.23 10.21 7.25
CA ASN A 127 -28.44 8.76 7.30
C ASN A 127 -27.93 8.08 8.59
N ASP A 128 -28.39 8.56 9.73
CA ASP A 128 -28.07 8.02 11.07
C ASP A 128 -28.41 6.53 11.22
N ALA A 129 -29.47 6.06 10.55
CA ALA A 129 -29.86 4.65 10.55
C ALA A 129 -28.73 3.76 10.00
N LEU A 130 -28.16 4.13 8.85
CA LEU A 130 -27.01 3.43 8.28
C LEU A 130 -25.79 3.54 9.19
N ALA A 131 -25.57 4.69 9.82
CA ALA A 131 -24.46 4.91 10.74
C ALA A 131 -24.53 3.93 11.92
N VAL A 132 -25.70 3.77 12.54
CA VAL A 132 -25.94 2.84 13.66
C VAL A 132 -25.71 1.39 13.22
N GLU A 133 -26.27 0.99 12.07
CA GLU A 133 -26.09 -0.36 11.53
C GLU A 133 -24.60 -0.69 11.23
N LEU A 134 -23.86 0.27 10.67
CA LEU A 134 -22.43 0.12 10.42
C LEU A 134 -21.60 0.16 11.71
N ALA A 135 -21.98 0.99 12.69
CA ALA A 135 -21.25 1.18 13.94
C ALA A 135 -21.32 -0.05 14.86
N GLY A 136 -22.38 -0.87 14.75
CA GLY A 136 -22.65 -2.02 15.63
C GLY A 136 -21.52 -3.07 15.74
N ARG A 137 -20.50 -3.05 14.88
CA ARG A 137 -19.28 -3.88 15.01
C ARG A 137 -18.01 -3.13 14.65
N ARG A 138 -17.22 -2.66 15.61
CA ARG A 138 -15.91 -2.01 15.37
C ARG A 138 -15.01 -2.85 14.44
N LEU A 139 -14.23 -2.21 13.57
CA LEU A 139 -13.22 -2.92 12.76
C LEU A 139 -12.04 -3.40 13.63
N PRO A 140 -11.42 -4.56 13.31
CA PRO A 140 -10.19 -5.02 13.97
C PRO A 140 -9.05 -4.00 13.91
N THR A 141 -8.49 -3.66 15.06
CA THR A 141 -7.28 -2.84 15.17
C THR A 141 -6.00 -3.68 14.97
N LYS A 142 -4.84 -2.99 14.91
CA LYS A 142 -3.53 -3.66 14.97
C LYS A 142 -3.34 -4.45 16.27
N ALA A 143 -3.77 -3.89 17.40
CA ALA A 143 -3.71 -4.56 18.70
C ALA A 143 -4.57 -5.83 18.68
N ASP A 144 -5.79 -5.76 18.15
CA ASP A 144 -6.66 -6.93 18.03
C ASP A 144 -6.01 -8.06 17.21
N LYS A 145 -5.32 -7.72 16.12
CA LYS A 145 -4.62 -8.69 15.27
C LYS A 145 -3.38 -9.27 15.95
N SER A 146 -2.67 -8.48 16.76
CA SER A 146 -1.53 -8.97 17.55
C SER A 146 -2.00 -9.98 18.60
N TRP A 147 -3.14 -9.73 19.24
CA TRP A 147 -3.71 -10.62 20.25
C TRP A 147 -4.33 -11.88 19.64
N ALA A 148 -4.75 -11.84 18.37
CA ALA A 148 -5.22 -13.02 17.65
C ALA A 148 -4.13 -14.09 17.44
N PHE A 149 -2.83 -13.73 17.52
CA PHE A 149 -1.75 -14.72 17.52
C PHE A 149 -1.74 -15.57 18.81
N LEU A 150 -2.29 -15.06 19.91
CA LEU A 150 -2.54 -15.81 21.13
C LEU A 150 -3.92 -16.48 21.03
N GLY A 151 -4.04 -17.43 20.11
CA GLY A 151 -5.31 -18.08 19.76
C GLY A 151 -6.05 -18.75 20.94
N HIS A 152 -5.39 -18.93 22.07
CA HIS A 152 -5.97 -19.41 23.33
C HIS A 152 -6.72 -18.32 24.12
N VAL A 153 -6.44 -17.02 23.89
CA VAL A 153 -7.03 -15.90 24.63
C VAL A 153 -8.26 -15.32 23.92
N LYS A 154 -8.31 -15.36 22.57
CA LYS A 154 -9.36 -14.68 21.81
C LYS A 154 -10.04 -15.60 20.79
N LYS A 155 -11.27 -16.02 21.13
CA LYS A 155 -12.10 -16.94 20.31
C LYS A 155 -12.85 -16.28 19.15
N SER A 156 -13.01 -14.95 19.16
CA SER A 156 -13.71 -14.22 18.10
C SER A 156 -13.14 -12.82 17.88
N MET A 157 -13.23 -12.35 16.63
CA MET A 157 -12.80 -11.02 16.24
C MET A 157 -14.01 -10.23 15.72
N PRO A 158 -14.13 -8.94 16.05
CA PRO A 158 -15.11 -8.07 15.41
C PRO A 158 -14.99 -8.16 13.89
N ALA A 159 -16.08 -8.48 13.19
CA ALA A 159 -16.09 -8.62 11.73
C ALA A 159 -16.78 -7.40 11.12
N ASN A 160 -16.23 -6.92 10.00
CA ASN A 160 -16.90 -5.90 9.20
C ASN A 160 -18.24 -6.46 8.70
N PRO A 161 -19.38 -5.80 8.95
CA PRO A 161 -20.68 -6.27 8.44
C PRO A 161 -20.69 -6.45 6.91
N LEU A 162 -19.92 -5.64 6.16
CA LEU A 162 -19.79 -5.73 4.71
C LEU A 162 -18.74 -6.76 4.24
N GLY A 163 -17.95 -7.31 5.16
CA GLY A 163 -16.87 -8.23 4.83
C GLY A 163 -17.38 -9.64 4.48
N PRO A 164 -16.68 -10.40 3.63
CA PRO A 164 -17.05 -11.79 3.35
C PRO A 164 -17.09 -12.62 4.65
N LYS A 165 -18.17 -13.40 4.83
CA LYS A 165 -18.47 -14.17 6.06
C LYS A 165 -17.44 -15.24 6.40
N ARG A 166 -16.72 -15.77 5.40
CA ARG A 166 -15.70 -16.79 5.62
C ARG A 166 -14.32 -16.13 5.55
N PRO A 167 -13.50 -16.20 6.62
CA PRO A 167 -12.13 -15.75 6.53
C PRO A 167 -11.44 -16.55 5.44
N THR A 168 -10.73 -15.86 4.55
CA THR A 168 -9.88 -16.49 3.55
C THR A 168 -8.97 -17.48 4.24
N ARG A 169 -8.97 -18.74 3.83
CA ARG A 169 -7.88 -19.66 4.19
C ARG A 169 -6.64 -19.13 3.44
N ARG A 170 -5.96 -18.15 4.04
CA ARG A 170 -4.70 -17.63 3.51
C ARG A 170 -3.76 -18.82 3.50
N ARG A 171 -3.43 -19.31 2.30
CA ARG A 171 -2.21 -20.09 2.16
C ARG A 171 -1.09 -19.13 2.52
N HIS A 172 -0.37 -19.44 3.60
CA HIS A 172 0.87 -18.73 3.89
C HIS A 172 1.74 -18.81 2.63
N PRO A 173 2.32 -17.69 2.16
CA PRO A 173 3.29 -17.73 1.09
C PRO A 173 4.31 -18.82 1.43
N LYS A 174 4.52 -19.77 0.51
CA LYS A 174 5.50 -20.82 0.72
C LYS A 174 6.87 -20.13 0.83
N MET A 175 7.70 -20.60 1.75
CA MET A 175 9.12 -20.26 1.73
C MET A 175 9.70 -20.68 0.38
N LEU A 176 10.70 -19.92 -0.07
CA LEU A 176 11.48 -20.33 -1.24
C LEU A 176 12.11 -21.70 -0.96
N PRO A 177 12.21 -22.58 -1.97
CA PRO A 177 12.93 -23.84 -1.81
C PRO A 177 14.41 -23.57 -1.53
N ASP A 178 15.06 -24.52 -0.88
CA ASP A 178 16.52 -24.49 -0.71
C ASP A 178 17.20 -24.36 -2.08
N GLY A 179 18.25 -23.56 -2.17
CA GLY A 179 18.94 -23.30 -3.43
C GLY A 179 18.31 -22.22 -4.33
N ALA A 180 17.09 -21.74 -4.04
CA ALA A 180 16.41 -20.76 -4.89
C ALA A 180 17.24 -19.49 -5.18
N ARG A 181 18.02 -19.02 -4.20
CA ARG A 181 18.94 -17.88 -4.39
C ARG A 181 20.00 -18.19 -5.43
N HIS A 182 20.60 -19.39 -5.38
CA HIS A 182 21.61 -19.82 -6.34
C HIS A 182 21.02 -19.93 -7.74
N ASP A 183 19.87 -20.58 -7.86
CA ASP A 183 19.17 -20.75 -9.14
C ASP A 183 18.78 -19.39 -9.76
N LEU A 184 18.27 -18.46 -8.93
CA LEU A 184 17.95 -17.09 -9.37
C LEU A 184 19.20 -16.33 -9.83
N LEU A 185 20.32 -16.44 -9.10
CA LEU A 185 21.57 -15.82 -9.49
C LEU A 185 22.14 -16.41 -10.80
N GLY A 186 21.79 -17.65 -11.14
CA GLY A 186 22.17 -18.29 -12.41
C GLY A 186 21.42 -17.77 -13.64
N VAL A 187 20.30 -17.05 -13.48
CA VAL A 187 19.46 -16.58 -14.59
C VAL A 187 19.36 -15.05 -14.71
N VAL A 188 19.84 -14.30 -13.72
CA VAL A 188 19.93 -12.84 -13.81
C VAL A 188 21.03 -12.44 -14.78
N ASN A 189 20.75 -11.46 -15.64
CA ASN A 189 21.65 -11.08 -16.74
C ASN A 189 22.38 -9.75 -16.49
N THR A 190 22.09 -9.07 -15.37
CA THR A 190 22.66 -7.78 -15.04
C THR A 190 23.27 -7.82 -13.62
N ALA A 191 24.36 -7.08 -13.42
CA ALA A 191 24.96 -6.84 -12.12
C ALA A 191 23.95 -6.17 -11.17
N ARG A 192 23.08 -5.31 -11.71
CA ARG A 192 21.95 -4.73 -10.95
C ARG A 192 20.99 -5.79 -10.42
N ASP A 193 20.53 -6.73 -11.25
CA ASP A 193 19.59 -7.76 -10.83
C ASP A 193 20.25 -8.74 -9.86
N GLY A 194 21.53 -9.08 -10.08
CA GLY A 194 22.34 -9.86 -9.13
C GLY A 194 22.45 -9.18 -7.76
N MET A 195 22.67 -7.87 -7.73
CA MET A 195 22.64 -7.07 -6.51
C MET A 195 21.26 -7.10 -5.84
N VAL A 196 20.17 -6.92 -6.60
CA VAL A 196 18.80 -6.95 -6.06
C VAL A 196 18.46 -8.30 -5.44
N VAL A 197 18.76 -9.41 -6.12
CA VAL A 197 18.54 -10.77 -5.59
C VAL A 197 19.35 -10.98 -4.32
N THR A 198 20.63 -10.58 -4.32
CA THR A 198 21.51 -10.72 -3.15
C THR A 198 20.98 -9.94 -1.94
N TRP A 199 20.66 -8.66 -2.13
CA TRP A 199 20.24 -7.77 -1.04
C TRP A 199 18.87 -8.15 -0.45
N LEU A 200 17.92 -8.59 -1.27
CA LEU A 200 16.61 -9.06 -0.78
C LEU A 200 16.68 -10.46 -0.15
N SER A 201 17.67 -11.27 -0.50
CA SER A 201 17.86 -12.60 0.09
C SER A 201 18.56 -12.52 1.44
N ASP A 202 19.53 -11.61 1.56
CA ASP A 202 20.37 -11.48 2.75
C ASP A 202 19.73 -10.55 3.81
N THR A 203 18.63 -9.87 3.49
CA THR A 203 17.91 -8.97 4.41
C THR A 203 16.41 -9.22 4.41
N THR A 204 15.72 -8.66 5.39
CA THR A 204 14.24 -8.66 5.42
C THR A 204 13.64 -7.37 4.84
N MET A 205 14.45 -6.56 4.16
CA MET A 205 14.00 -5.29 3.64
C MET A 205 12.97 -5.50 2.53
N ARG A 206 11.99 -4.60 2.45
CA ARG A 206 11.02 -4.64 1.35
C ARG A 206 11.66 -4.10 0.08
N ILE A 207 11.20 -4.57 -1.08
CA ILE A 207 11.64 -4.04 -2.39
C ILE A 207 11.54 -2.51 -2.48
N GLY A 208 10.49 -1.91 -1.90
CA GLY A 208 10.34 -0.44 -1.86
C GLY A 208 11.34 0.28 -0.95
N GLY A 209 11.95 -0.42 0.01
CA GLY A 209 13.09 0.05 0.79
C GLY A 209 14.37 0.01 -0.03
N LEU A 210 14.69 -1.15 -0.62
CA LEU A 210 15.86 -1.33 -1.49
C LEU A 210 15.89 -0.33 -2.65
N THR A 211 14.81 -0.27 -3.43
CA THR A 211 14.68 0.66 -4.56
C THR A 211 14.60 2.12 -4.11
N GLY A 212 14.37 2.35 -2.82
CA GLY A 212 14.29 3.67 -2.22
C GLY A 212 15.64 4.26 -1.77
N LEU A 213 16.70 3.44 -1.75
CA LEU A 213 18.00 3.83 -1.23
C LEU A 213 18.68 4.91 -2.09
N HIS A 214 19.32 5.84 -1.40
CA HIS A 214 20.22 6.85 -1.94
C HIS A 214 21.65 6.48 -1.54
N LEU A 215 22.67 6.95 -2.26
CA LEU A 215 24.07 6.63 -1.93
C LEU A 215 24.44 7.00 -0.48
N SER A 216 23.89 8.10 0.03
CA SER A 216 24.06 8.57 1.41
C SER A 216 23.52 7.60 2.46
N ASP A 217 22.68 6.63 2.08
CA ASP A 217 22.10 5.63 2.99
C ASP A 217 23.03 4.43 3.22
N LEU A 218 24.09 4.32 2.41
CA LEU A 218 24.95 3.14 2.34
C LEU A 218 26.18 3.30 3.24
N HIS A 219 26.19 2.61 4.37
CA HIS A 219 27.30 2.60 5.33
C HIS A 219 28.06 1.28 5.23
N LEU A 220 28.74 1.09 4.10
CA LEU A 220 29.36 -0.19 3.74
C LEU A 220 30.76 -0.43 4.37
N ARG A 221 31.14 0.38 5.36
CA ARG A 221 32.39 0.24 6.12
C ARG A 221 32.10 0.05 7.60
N GLU A 222 33.02 -0.59 8.29
CA GLU A 222 32.98 -0.64 9.75
C GLU A 222 33.10 0.77 10.34
N ASN A 223 32.43 0.97 11.48
CA ASN A 223 32.43 2.21 12.25
C ASN A 223 32.09 3.43 11.37
N ALA A 224 31.01 3.33 10.59
CA ALA A 224 30.46 4.49 9.90
C ALA A 224 30.02 5.57 10.91
N ASP A 225 30.14 6.84 10.51
CA ASP A 225 30.07 7.99 11.43
C ASP A 225 28.65 8.30 11.94
N CYS A 226 27.64 7.50 11.57
CA CYS A 226 26.25 7.71 11.96
C CYS A 226 25.94 7.37 13.42
N GLY A 227 26.79 6.59 14.09
CA GLY A 227 26.62 6.16 15.47
C GLY A 227 25.52 5.11 15.72
N ASP A 228 24.76 4.71 14.70
CA ASP A 228 23.64 3.77 14.85
C ASP A 228 24.07 2.29 14.85
N CYS A 229 25.16 1.94 14.16
CA CYS A 229 25.70 0.58 14.12
C CYS A 229 27.19 0.57 13.77
N LYS A 230 27.95 -0.35 14.38
CA LYS A 230 29.39 -0.53 14.10
C LYS A 230 29.68 -1.38 12.86
N ALA A 231 28.85 -2.39 12.59
CA ALA A 231 29.01 -3.25 11.43
C ALA A 231 28.48 -2.54 10.16
N PRO A 232 28.90 -2.95 8.94
CA PRO A 232 28.33 -2.42 7.71
C PRO A 232 26.80 -2.54 7.67
N HIS A 233 26.13 -1.46 7.30
CA HIS A 233 24.67 -1.37 7.33
C HIS A 233 24.13 -0.38 6.29
N VAL A 234 22.81 -0.39 6.10
CA VAL A 234 22.09 0.62 5.32
C VAL A 234 20.91 1.19 6.08
N HIS A 235 20.59 2.45 5.80
CA HIS A 235 19.45 3.17 6.36
C HIS A 235 18.30 3.23 5.35
N VAL A 236 17.19 2.54 5.62
CA VAL A 236 15.98 2.68 4.81
C VAL A 236 15.17 3.87 5.33
N CYS A 237 15.25 4.98 4.59
CA CYS A 237 14.61 6.24 4.91
C CYS A 237 13.34 6.47 4.07
N HIS A 238 12.24 6.86 4.72
CA HIS A 238 11.02 7.23 3.98
C HIS A 238 11.19 8.62 3.37
N ARG A 239 11.37 8.68 2.05
CA ARG A 239 11.40 9.91 1.24
C ARG A 239 10.12 10.01 0.41
N ARG A 240 9.34 11.08 0.61
CA ARG A 240 8.10 11.28 -0.17
C ARG A 240 8.38 11.58 -1.65
N ALA A 241 9.47 12.30 -1.93
CA ALA A 241 9.80 12.85 -3.25
C ALA A 241 10.86 12.02 -4.01
N ASN A 242 10.92 10.71 -3.78
CA ASN A 242 11.91 9.88 -4.46
C ASN A 242 11.66 9.87 -5.99
N PRO A 243 12.64 10.18 -6.86
CA PRO A 243 12.39 10.32 -8.30
C PRO A 243 11.78 9.09 -8.96
N ASN A 244 12.21 7.90 -8.54
CA ASN A 244 11.70 6.62 -9.02
C ASN A 244 10.38 6.18 -8.35
N ARG A 245 9.80 7.03 -7.49
CA ARG A 245 8.54 6.81 -6.75
C ARG A 245 8.59 5.65 -5.74
N ALA A 246 9.77 5.11 -5.44
CA ALA A 246 9.93 4.12 -4.39
C ALA A 246 9.70 4.77 -3.02
N ALA A 247 9.01 4.05 -2.13
CA ALA A 247 8.71 4.54 -0.80
C ALA A 247 8.84 3.41 0.23
N ALA A 248 9.59 3.68 1.30
CA ALA A 248 9.64 2.82 2.46
C ALA A 248 8.24 2.72 3.10
N LYS A 249 7.84 1.49 3.45
CA LYS A 249 6.52 1.22 4.05
C LYS A 249 6.44 1.73 5.49
N ILE A 250 7.51 1.51 6.25
CA ILE A 250 7.65 2.00 7.62
C ILE A 250 8.27 3.39 7.52
N LYS A 251 7.86 4.28 8.41
CA LYS A 251 8.28 5.69 8.43
C LYS A 251 8.91 6.04 9.78
N PRO A 252 9.99 5.37 10.20
CA PRO A 252 10.74 5.81 11.36
C PRO A 252 11.36 7.18 11.07
N ASP A 253 11.58 7.96 12.12
CA ASP A 253 12.29 9.22 12.03
C ASP A 253 13.73 8.97 11.57
N TRP A 254 14.22 9.82 10.68
CA TRP A 254 15.58 9.82 10.16
C TRP A 254 16.03 11.24 9.88
N ALA A 255 17.33 11.48 9.91
CA ALA A 255 17.90 12.80 9.68
C ALA A 255 19.23 12.68 8.93
N VAL A 256 19.67 13.79 8.35
CA VAL A 256 21.04 13.96 7.87
C VAL A 256 21.75 14.90 8.84
N VAL A 257 22.78 14.40 9.52
CA VAL A 257 23.61 15.15 10.47
C VAL A 257 25.01 15.19 9.89
N ASP A 258 25.54 16.39 9.65
CA ASP A 258 26.87 16.60 9.04
C ASP A 258 27.09 15.80 7.74
N GLY A 259 26.04 15.69 6.91
CA GLY A 259 26.08 14.94 5.65
C GLY A 259 25.91 13.42 5.78
N VAL A 260 25.79 12.89 7.01
CA VAL A 260 25.63 11.48 7.31
C VAL A 260 24.17 11.16 7.66
N VAL A 261 23.61 10.12 7.05
CA VAL A 261 22.27 9.67 7.37
C VAL A 261 22.28 8.98 8.73
N THR A 262 21.31 9.31 9.58
CA THR A 262 21.14 8.69 10.91
C THR A 262 19.70 8.23 11.12
N LYS A 263 19.51 7.24 11.98
CA LYS A 263 18.25 6.58 12.35
C LYS A 263 17.56 5.91 11.15
N GLY A 264 16.25 5.99 11.00
CA GLY A 264 15.56 5.22 9.95
C GLY A 264 15.41 3.73 10.30
N ASP A 265 15.12 2.90 9.30
CA ASP A 265 15.04 1.43 9.46
C ASP A 265 16.39 0.81 9.04
N VAL A 266 17.16 0.30 10.01
CA VAL A 266 18.56 -0.10 9.82
C VAL A 266 18.67 -1.58 9.50
N TYR A 267 19.38 -1.92 8.42
CA TYR A 267 19.65 -3.30 8.01
C TYR A 267 21.15 -3.56 7.96
N LEU A 268 21.60 -4.64 8.61
CA LEU A 268 22.96 -5.13 8.46
C LEU A 268 23.22 -5.58 7.02
N VAL A 269 24.46 -5.38 6.58
CA VAL A 269 24.89 -5.68 5.22
C VAL A 269 25.92 -6.81 5.26
N SER A 270 25.70 -7.85 4.45
CA SER A 270 26.64 -8.97 4.32
C SER A 270 27.83 -8.60 3.40
N PRO A 271 28.96 -9.32 3.47
CA PRO A 271 30.05 -9.16 2.49
C PRO A 271 29.59 -9.38 1.04
N ALA A 272 28.65 -10.29 0.78
CA ALA A 272 28.10 -10.53 -0.55
C ALA A 272 27.29 -9.32 -1.08
N MET A 273 26.56 -8.64 -0.20
CA MET A 273 25.87 -7.39 -0.55
C MET A 273 26.86 -6.29 -0.94
N ILE A 274 27.95 -6.15 -0.19
CA ILE A 274 29.02 -5.18 -0.50
C ILE A 274 29.65 -5.50 -1.87
N SER A 275 30.06 -6.75 -2.09
CA SER A 275 30.66 -7.18 -3.35
C SER A 275 29.73 -6.99 -4.55
N SER A 276 28.45 -7.34 -4.42
CA SER A 276 27.48 -7.17 -5.50
C SER A 276 27.18 -5.69 -5.82
N TYR A 277 27.20 -4.81 -4.81
CA TYR A 277 27.13 -3.37 -5.02
C TYR A 277 28.35 -2.85 -5.80
N PHE A 278 29.56 -3.22 -5.41
CA PHE A 278 30.77 -2.81 -6.13
C PHE A 278 30.82 -3.37 -7.55
N ALA A 279 30.33 -4.60 -7.78
CA ALA A 279 30.20 -5.16 -9.12
C ALA A 279 29.24 -4.31 -9.97
N TYR A 280 28.07 -3.95 -9.45
CA TYR A 280 27.12 -3.06 -10.13
C TYR A 280 27.74 -1.68 -10.43
N MET A 281 28.42 -1.08 -9.45
CA MET A 281 29.03 0.24 -9.60
C MET A 281 30.14 0.26 -10.66
N THR A 282 30.96 -0.79 -10.75
CA THR A 282 32.12 -0.83 -11.64
C THR A 282 31.81 -1.34 -13.05
N THR A 283 30.68 -2.01 -13.27
CA THR A 283 30.31 -2.58 -14.57
C THR A 283 29.21 -1.78 -15.27
N GLU A 284 28.03 -1.66 -14.66
CA GLU A 284 26.85 -1.08 -15.30
C GLU A 284 26.66 0.39 -14.97
N TYR A 285 26.85 0.77 -13.70
CA TYR A 285 26.62 2.14 -13.28
C TYR A 285 27.54 3.12 -14.00
N ARG A 286 28.83 2.76 -14.18
CA ARG A 286 29.80 3.57 -14.94
C ARG A 286 29.34 3.89 -16.37
N LEU A 287 28.67 2.96 -17.05
CA LEU A 287 28.16 3.17 -18.41
C LEU A 287 27.03 4.21 -18.45
N HIS A 288 26.31 4.38 -17.35
CA HIS A 288 25.21 5.34 -17.21
C HIS A 288 25.61 6.63 -16.46
N ALA A 289 26.73 6.62 -15.74
CA ALA A 289 27.23 7.73 -14.95
C ALA A 289 27.90 8.83 -15.79
N SER A 290 28.15 8.61 -17.07
CA SER A 290 28.71 9.60 -18.00
C SER A 290 27.83 10.86 -18.21
N ALA A 291 26.62 10.90 -17.64
CA ALA A 291 25.78 12.11 -17.54
C ALA A 291 25.90 12.87 -16.19
N HIS A 292 26.50 12.26 -15.16
CA HIS A 292 26.73 12.88 -13.85
C HIS A 292 28.18 12.64 -13.43
N GLY A 293 29.03 13.62 -13.75
CA GLY A 293 30.48 13.55 -13.70
C GLY A 293 31.05 12.83 -12.48
N ILE A 294 31.74 11.73 -12.75
CA ILE A 294 32.84 11.24 -11.93
C ILE A 294 34.10 11.67 -12.68
N PRO A 295 35.04 12.44 -12.07
CA PRO A 295 36.31 12.75 -12.72
C PRO A 295 37.14 11.48 -12.83
N ASP A 296 37.63 11.18 -14.03
CA ASP A 296 38.68 10.18 -14.25
C ASP A 296 39.92 10.56 -13.44
N ARG A 297 40.31 9.73 -12.47
CA ARG A 297 41.69 9.52 -12.03
C ARG A 297 41.88 8.08 -11.55
#